data_AF-A0ABD6ESS6-F1
#
_entry.id   AF-A0ABD6ESS6-F1
#
_cell.length_a   1.000
_cell.length_b   1.000
_cell.length_c   1.000
_cell.angle_alpha   90.00
_cell.angle_beta   90.00
_cell.angle_gamma   90.00
#
_symmetry.space_group_name_H-M   'P 1'
#
loop_
_entity.id
_entity.type
_entity.pdbx_description
1 polymer ?
#
loop_
_entity_poly.entity_id
_entity_poly.type
_entity_poly.pdbx_seq_one_letter_code
_entity_poly.pdbx_strand_id
1 'polypeptide(L)'
;MAVGKNKKMGKKGAKKKVVDPFTRKEWYDIKAPSMFTNRQIGKTLVNRTQGTKIASEGLKGRVFEVSLGDLNGSEFDFRKFRLICEDVQGKNCLTNFHGMKFTRDKLCSIVKKWHTLIEANVAVKTSDGYLLRLFCIGFTKKVAGQIKKTSYAQSSKIRQIRAKMVEHMQKEV
;
A
#
# COMPACT_ATOMS: atom_id res chain seq x y z
N MET A 1 -58.88 41.18 -30.59
CA MET A 1 -57.90 41.73 -29.63
C MET A 1 -57.44 40.60 -28.71
N ALA A 2 -56.25 40.06 -28.95
CA ALA A 2 -55.67 38.99 -28.14
C ALA A 2 -54.95 39.61 -26.93
N VAL A 3 -55.45 39.39 -25.72
CA VAL A 3 -54.78 39.83 -24.48
C VAL A 3 -54.16 38.60 -23.82
N GLY A 4 -52.83 38.55 -23.90
CA GLY A 4 -52.00 37.38 -23.58
C GLY A 4 -51.99 36.98 -22.12
N LYS A 5 -51.98 35.67 -21.89
CA LYS A 5 -51.68 35.01 -20.62
C LYS A 5 -50.31 35.47 -20.11
N ASN A 6 -50.29 36.11 -18.94
CA ASN A 6 -49.06 36.50 -18.26
C ASN A 6 -48.31 35.24 -17.78
N LYS A 7 -47.37 34.76 -18.59
CA LYS A 7 -46.53 33.60 -18.28
C LYS A 7 -45.56 34.01 -17.18
N LYS A 8 -45.89 33.72 -15.91
CA LYS A 8 -44.95 33.84 -14.79
C LYS A 8 -43.66 33.12 -15.19
N MET A 9 -42.62 33.90 -15.53
CA MET A 9 -41.29 33.37 -15.79
C MET A 9 -40.84 32.63 -14.54
N GLY A 10 -40.68 31.30 -14.64
CA GLY A 10 -40.02 30.52 -13.61
C GLY A 10 -38.67 31.15 -13.33
N LYS A 11 -38.36 31.37 -12.04
CA LYS A 11 -37.04 31.80 -11.58
C LYS A 11 -36.01 30.91 -12.26
N LYS A 12 -35.28 31.47 -13.24
CA LYS A 12 -34.09 30.87 -13.85
C LYS A 12 -33.23 30.40 -12.68
N GLY A 13 -33.08 29.08 -12.52
CA GLY A 13 -32.30 28.49 -11.44
C GLY A 13 -30.98 29.22 -11.35
N ALA A 14 -30.68 29.77 -10.18
CA ALA A 14 -29.47 30.53 -9.94
C ALA A 14 -28.29 29.71 -10.49
N LYS A 15 -27.61 30.25 -11.51
CA LYS A 15 -26.37 29.65 -12.03
C LYS A 15 -25.48 29.41 -10.82
N LYS A 16 -25.29 28.14 -10.43
CA LYS A 16 -24.35 27.78 -9.37
C LYS A 16 -23.05 28.46 -9.74
N LYS A 17 -22.54 29.37 -8.89
CA LYS A 17 -21.23 29.99 -9.09
C LYS A 17 -20.26 28.84 -9.35
N VAL A 18 -19.54 28.92 -10.47
CA VAL A 18 -18.47 27.97 -10.79
C VAL A 18 -17.39 28.23 -9.76
N VAL A 19 -17.38 27.44 -8.69
CA VAL A 19 -16.40 27.52 -7.61
C VAL A 19 -15.40 26.39 -7.83
N ASP A 20 -14.11 26.72 -7.79
CA ASP A 20 -13.04 25.74 -7.92
C ASP A 20 -13.14 24.66 -6.83
N PRO A 21 -13.22 23.37 -7.19
CA PRO A 21 -13.25 22.27 -6.24
C PRO A 21 -12.10 22.27 -5.21
N PHE A 22 -10.91 22.81 -5.52
CA PHE A 22 -9.77 22.85 -4.60
C PHE A 22 -9.97 23.81 -3.43
N THR A 23 -10.75 24.87 -3.59
CA THR A 23 -11.08 25.82 -2.50
C THR A 23 -11.83 25.14 -1.35
N ARG A 24 -12.46 24.00 -1.62
CA ARG A 24 -13.27 23.23 -0.66
C ARG A 24 -12.47 22.09 -0.03
N LYS A 25 -11.17 22.01 -0.26
CA LYS A 25 -10.30 20.95 0.26
C LYS A 25 -9.43 21.44 1.42
N GLU A 26 -9.05 20.50 2.26
CA GLU A 26 -8.11 20.70 3.36
C GLU A 26 -6.99 19.67 3.29
N TRP A 27 -5.81 20.07 3.75
CA TRP A 27 -4.61 19.25 3.80
C TRP A 27 -4.39 18.69 5.19
N TYR A 28 -4.06 17.41 5.25
CA TYR A 28 -3.77 16.63 6.44
C TYR A 28 -2.39 16.01 6.32
N ASP A 29 -1.64 15.98 7.41
CA ASP A 29 -0.30 15.38 7.46
C ASP A 29 -0.43 13.87 7.73
N ILE A 30 0.20 13.04 6.90
CA ILE A 30 0.24 11.60 7.11
C ILE A 30 1.39 11.26 8.05
N LYS A 31 1.07 10.57 9.14
CA LYS A 31 2.05 10.08 10.11
C LYS A 31 2.21 8.57 10.04
N ALA A 32 3.46 8.13 9.88
CA ALA A 32 3.84 6.73 9.96
C ALA A 32 3.77 6.20 11.41
N PRO A 33 3.60 4.88 11.61
CA PRO A 33 3.77 4.23 12.89
C PRO A 33 5.13 4.53 13.54
N SER A 34 5.23 4.37 14.86
CA SER A 34 6.46 4.57 15.64
C SER A 34 7.60 3.58 15.30
N MET A 35 7.31 2.54 14.53
CA MET A 35 8.31 1.57 14.04
C MET A 35 9.31 2.17 13.04
N PHE A 36 8.96 3.31 12.41
CA PHE A 36 9.80 3.97 11.42
C PHE A 36 10.45 5.23 11.98
N THR A 37 11.67 5.53 11.52
CA THR A 37 12.44 6.69 11.97
C THR A 37 11.79 7.99 11.49
N ASN A 38 11.48 8.08 10.21
CA ASN A 38 10.83 9.22 9.60
C ASN A 38 9.31 9.05 9.68
N ARG A 39 8.71 9.76 10.63
CA ARG A 39 7.26 9.67 10.88
C ARG A 39 6.43 10.54 9.95
N GLN A 40 7.02 11.56 9.31
CA GLN A 40 6.29 12.44 8.43
C GLN A 40 6.47 12.00 6.98
N ILE A 41 5.42 11.42 6.41
CA ILE A 41 5.46 10.82 5.07
C ILE A 41 5.13 11.86 4.00
N GLY A 42 4.13 12.71 4.28
CA GLY A 42 3.62 13.67 3.31
C GLY A 42 2.26 14.22 3.72
N LYS A 43 1.57 14.83 2.75
CA LYS A 43 0.25 15.46 2.95
C LYS A 43 -0.81 14.84 2.06
N THR A 44 -2.04 14.78 2.56
CA THR A 44 -3.20 14.32 1.81
C THR A 44 -4.32 15.33 1.87
N LEU A 45 -5.02 15.46 0.75
CA LEU A 45 -6.15 16.37 0.62
C LEU A 45 -7.48 15.62 0.73
N VAL A 46 -8.43 16.20 1.43
CA VAL A 46 -9.83 15.74 1.50
C VAL A 46 -10.76 16.93 1.38
N ASN A 47 -12.00 16.70 0.93
CA ASN A 47 -13.01 17.75 0.95
C ASN A 47 -13.37 18.09 2.40
N ARG A 48 -13.59 19.38 2.68
CA ARG A 48 -14.11 19.84 3.97
C ARG A 48 -15.44 19.16 4.29
N THR A 49 -15.69 18.91 5.57
CA THR A 49 -16.95 18.36 6.06
C THR A 49 -18.11 19.22 5.58
N GLN A 50 -19.09 18.59 4.93
CA GLN A 50 -20.28 19.26 4.40
C GLN A 50 -21.50 18.38 4.56
N GLY A 51 -22.49 18.87 5.29
CA GLY A 51 -23.70 18.11 5.62
C GLY A 51 -23.35 16.82 6.33
N THR A 52 -23.80 15.70 5.78
CA THR A 52 -23.59 14.35 6.34
C THR A 52 -22.25 13.71 6.00
N LYS A 53 -21.44 14.32 5.13
CA LYS A 53 -20.13 13.77 4.74
C LYS A 53 -19.03 14.38 5.59
N ILE A 54 -18.46 13.56 6.47
CA ILE A 54 -17.38 13.96 7.37
C ILE A 54 -16.03 13.77 6.68
N ALA A 55 -15.14 14.76 6.80
CA ALA A 55 -13.80 14.71 6.20
C ALA A 55 -12.95 13.54 6.74
N SER A 56 -13.06 13.24 8.04
CA SER A 56 -12.32 12.16 8.70
C SER A 56 -12.69 10.78 8.14
N GLU A 57 -13.98 10.51 7.92
CA GLU A 57 -14.43 9.26 7.28
C GLU A 57 -13.88 9.11 5.86
N GLY A 58 -13.76 10.21 5.11
CA GLY A 58 -13.15 10.20 3.78
C GLY A 58 -11.63 10.06 3.76
N LEU A 59 -10.97 10.20 4.91
CA LEU A 59 -9.53 9.98 5.10
C LEU A 59 -9.24 8.58 5.63
N LYS A 60 -10.09 8.07 6.53
CA LYS A 60 -10.00 6.69 7.05
C LYS A 60 -10.14 5.69 5.91
N GLY A 61 -9.37 4.61 5.97
CA GLY A 61 -9.32 3.59 4.94
C GLY A 61 -8.47 3.92 3.71
N ARG A 62 -7.91 5.13 3.60
CA ARG A 62 -6.92 5.42 2.54
C ARG A 62 -5.64 4.63 2.79
N VAL A 63 -5.13 4.00 1.73
CA VAL A 63 -3.87 3.25 1.78
C VAL A 63 -2.80 4.03 1.02
N PHE A 64 -1.70 4.33 1.70
CA PHE A 64 -0.53 5.02 1.15
C PHE A 64 0.57 4.01 0.90
N GLU A 65 1.16 4.02 -0.30
CA GLU A 65 2.32 3.21 -0.63
C GLU A 65 3.58 4.08 -0.56
N VAL A 66 4.52 3.69 0.29
CA VAL A 66 5.72 4.48 0.62
C VAL A 66 6.96 3.58 0.54
N SER A 67 8.08 4.10 0.06
CA SER A 67 9.35 3.37 0.07
C SER A 67 9.90 3.25 1.49
N LEU A 68 10.58 2.14 1.79
CA LEU A 68 11.34 2.01 3.04
C LEU A 68 12.50 3.02 3.12
N GLY A 69 13.05 3.43 1.97
CA GLY A 69 14.05 4.48 1.87
C GLY A 69 13.58 5.79 2.52
N ASP A 70 12.36 6.21 2.19
CA ASP A 70 11.78 7.43 2.74
C ASP A 70 11.45 7.31 4.23
N LEU A 71 11.11 6.10 4.70
CA LEU A 71 10.73 5.83 6.08
C LEU A 71 11.92 5.69 7.05
N ASN A 72 13.03 5.09 6.61
CA ASN A 72 14.17 4.77 7.49
C ASN A 72 15.53 5.31 7.00
N GLY A 73 15.60 5.95 5.82
CA GLY A 73 16.87 6.43 5.25
C GLY A 73 17.85 5.31 4.90
N SER A 74 17.35 4.10 4.64
CA SER A 74 18.16 2.88 4.42
C SER A 74 18.30 2.53 2.93
N GLU A 75 19.34 1.77 2.56
CA GLU A 75 19.58 1.29 1.18
C GLU A 75 18.52 0.31 0.60
N PHE A 76 17.49 -0.05 1.38
CA PHE A 76 16.48 -1.03 1.00
C PHE A 76 15.25 -0.41 0.29
N ASP A 77 15.48 0.53 -0.62
CA ASP A 77 14.45 1.30 -1.36
C ASP A 77 13.50 0.42 -2.19
N PHE A 78 13.91 -0.80 -2.50
CA PHE A 78 13.08 -1.74 -3.24
C PHE A 78 11.91 -2.30 -2.41
N ARG A 79 11.86 -2.04 -1.10
CA ARG A 79 10.74 -2.44 -0.24
C ARG A 79 9.75 -1.29 -0.12
N LYS A 80 8.50 -1.55 -0.49
CA LYS A 80 7.40 -0.60 -0.36
C LYS A 80 6.42 -1.07 0.71
N PHE A 81 6.07 -0.18 1.62
CA PHE A 81 5.09 -0.39 2.66
C PHE A 81 3.76 0.24 2.27
N ARG A 82 2.68 -0.49 2.52
CA ARG A 82 1.30 -0.01 2.42
C ARG A 82 0.85 0.32 3.83
N LEU A 83 0.51 1.59 4.05
CA LEU A 83 0.07 2.12 5.34
C LEU A 83 -1.37 2.59 5.22
N ILE A 84 -2.28 2.03 6.02
CA ILE A 84 -3.70 2.39 6.02
C ILE A 84 -3.96 3.46 7.08
N CYS A 85 -4.72 4.50 6.72
CA CYS A 85 -5.19 5.49 7.68
C CYS A 85 -6.33 4.91 8.52
N GLU A 86 -6.10 4.71 9.81
CA GLU A 86 -7.14 4.19 10.74
C GLU A 86 -7.81 5.33 11.51
N ASP A 87 -7.03 6.34 11.89
CA ASP A 87 -7.53 7.43 12.70
C ASP A 87 -7.03 8.81 12.26
N VAL A 88 -7.79 9.84 12.60
CA VAL A 88 -7.48 11.23 12.26
C VAL A 88 -7.55 12.06 13.53
N GLN A 89 -6.40 12.56 13.98
CA GLN A 89 -6.26 13.41 15.16
C GLN A 89 -5.94 14.84 14.75
N GLY A 90 -6.94 15.72 14.82
CA GLY A 90 -6.82 17.09 14.33
C GLY A 90 -6.49 17.08 12.84
N LYS A 91 -5.30 17.56 12.46
CA LYS A 91 -4.78 17.54 11.08
C LYS A 91 -3.85 16.36 10.76
N ASN A 92 -3.65 15.44 11.72
CA ASN A 92 -2.76 14.30 11.54
C ASN A 92 -3.56 13.03 11.21
N CYS A 93 -3.22 12.38 10.11
CA CYS A 93 -3.69 11.04 9.77
C CYS A 93 -2.74 10.00 10.37
N LEU A 94 -3.21 9.23 11.35
CA LEU A 94 -2.47 8.13 11.94
C LEU A 94 -2.64 6.88 11.08
N THR A 95 -1.51 6.33 10.65
CA THR A 95 -1.50 5.14 9.79
C THR A 95 -1.00 3.91 10.53
N ASN A 96 -1.50 2.75 10.09
CA ASN A 96 -1.09 1.44 10.56
C ASN A 96 -0.57 0.59 9.38
N PHE A 97 0.14 -0.49 9.69
CA PHE A 97 0.65 -1.42 8.69
C PHE A 97 -0.50 -2.18 8.01
N HIS A 98 -0.54 -2.14 6.68
CA HIS A 98 -1.51 -2.87 5.87
C HIS A 98 -0.84 -3.94 4.98
N GLY A 99 0.44 -3.76 4.63
CA GLY A 99 1.17 -4.77 3.88
C GLY A 99 2.53 -4.27 3.38
N MET A 100 3.32 -5.19 2.84
CA MET A 100 4.62 -4.89 2.25
C MET A 100 4.74 -5.57 0.90
N LYS A 101 5.36 -4.89 -0.07
CA LYS A 101 5.62 -5.43 -1.42
C LYS A 101 7.02 -5.01 -1.88
N PHE A 102 7.63 -5.80 -2.74
CA PHE A 102 8.82 -5.38 -3.47
C PHE A 102 8.45 -4.56 -4.71
N THR A 103 9.35 -3.68 -5.13
CA THR A 103 9.24 -2.99 -6.40
C THR A 103 9.34 -3.97 -7.57
N ARG A 104 8.70 -3.62 -8.69
CA ARG A 104 8.61 -4.49 -9.86
C ARG A 104 9.98 -4.72 -10.49
N ASP A 105 10.77 -3.64 -10.62
CA ASP A 105 12.15 -3.65 -11.07
C ASP A 105 13.00 -4.63 -10.25
N LYS A 106 12.92 -4.60 -8.91
CA LYS A 106 13.66 -5.53 -8.08
C LYS A 106 13.24 -6.97 -8.29
N LEU A 107 11.94 -7.27 -8.32
CA LEU A 107 11.44 -8.62 -8.59
C LEU A 107 11.92 -9.13 -9.95
N CYS A 108 11.79 -8.33 -11.00
CA CYS A 108 12.26 -8.68 -12.34
C CYS A 108 13.79 -8.84 -12.42
N SER A 109 14.55 -8.10 -11.60
CA SER A 109 16.02 -8.18 -11.55
C SER A 109 16.53 -9.46 -10.90
N ILE A 110 15.82 -9.98 -9.89
CA ILE A 110 16.23 -11.20 -9.17
C ILE A 110 15.93 -12.45 -10.02
N VAL A 111 14.83 -12.44 -10.78
CA VAL A 111 14.45 -13.57 -11.66
C VAL A 111 15.41 -13.66 -12.84
N LYS A 112 16.23 -14.72 -12.85
CA LYS A 112 17.22 -14.99 -13.91
C LYS A 112 17.08 -16.41 -14.46
N LYS A 113 17.56 -16.63 -15.68
CA LYS A 113 17.63 -17.96 -16.32
C LYS A 113 18.68 -18.84 -15.63
N TRP A 114 18.58 -20.17 -15.80
CA TRP A 114 19.54 -21.18 -15.33
C TRP A 114 19.60 -21.41 -13.81
N HIS A 115 18.62 -20.88 -13.09
CA HIS A 115 18.37 -21.09 -11.68
C HIS A 115 16.93 -21.58 -11.50
N THR A 116 16.66 -22.28 -10.39
CA THR A 116 15.32 -22.68 -10.01
C THR A 116 14.74 -21.63 -9.07
N LEU A 117 13.54 -21.16 -9.38
CA LEU A 117 12.72 -20.34 -8.49
C LEU A 117 11.94 -21.27 -7.54
N ILE A 118 11.98 -20.95 -6.25
CA ILE A 118 11.29 -21.66 -5.19
C ILE A 118 10.40 -20.65 -4.46
N GLU A 119 9.10 -20.84 -4.58
CA GLU A 119 8.08 -20.01 -3.93
C GLU A 119 7.40 -20.77 -2.79
N ALA A 120 7.09 -20.04 -1.72
CA ALA A 120 6.28 -20.51 -0.60
C ALA A 120 5.29 -19.41 -0.17
N ASN A 121 4.09 -19.82 0.22
CA ASN A 121 3.07 -18.92 0.76
C ASN A 121 2.42 -19.55 2.00
N VAL A 122 2.12 -18.72 2.99
CA VAL A 122 1.49 -19.17 4.24
C VAL A 122 0.53 -18.09 4.72
N ALA A 123 -0.62 -18.51 5.25
CA ALA A 123 -1.48 -17.64 6.04
C ALA A 123 -1.17 -17.90 7.52
N VAL A 124 -0.76 -16.85 8.24
CA VAL A 124 -0.40 -16.93 9.66
C VAL A 124 -1.20 -15.91 10.44
N LYS A 125 -1.58 -16.27 11.66
CA LYS A 125 -2.24 -15.38 12.60
C LYS A 125 -1.21 -14.90 13.62
N THR A 126 -1.03 -13.60 13.77
CA THR A 126 -0.15 -13.03 14.80
C THR A 126 -0.77 -13.18 16.18
N SER A 127 0.04 -13.03 17.24
CA SER A 127 -0.43 -12.98 18.64
C SER A 127 -1.58 -12.00 18.85
N ASP A 128 -1.52 -10.87 18.15
CA ASP A 128 -2.42 -9.74 18.33
C ASP A 128 -3.73 -9.91 17.52
N GLY A 129 -3.89 -11.04 16.82
CA GLY A 129 -5.10 -11.40 16.10
C GLY A 129 -5.14 -11.02 14.62
N TYR A 130 -4.08 -10.42 14.07
CA TYR A 130 -4.01 -10.09 12.65
C TYR A 130 -3.76 -11.34 11.80
N LEU A 131 -4.53 -11.49 10.71
CA LEU A 131 -4.32 -12.55 9.72
C LEU A 131 -3.48 -12.01 8.57
N LEU A 132 -2.26 -12.52 8.43
CA LEU A 132 -1.31 -12.11 7.41
C LEU A 132 -1.11 -13.24 6.39
N ARG A 133 -0.97 -12.86 5.11
CA ARG A 133 -0.50 -13.78 4.07
C ARG A 133 0.91 -13.38 3.67
N LEU A 134 1.85 -14.26 3.96
CA LEU A 134 3.25 -14.06 3.69
C LEU A 134 3.64 -14.82 2.43
N PHE A 135 4.47 -14.19 1.61
CA PHE A 135 5.04 -14.76 0.39
C PHE A 135 6.55 -14.72 0.51
N CYS A 136 7.19 -15.85 0.24
CA CYS A 136 8.64 -15.94 0.20
C CYS A 136 9.08 -16.49 -1.16
N ILE A 137 10.10 -15.85 -1.74
CA ILE A 137 10.72 -16.26 -2.99
C ILE A 137 12.21 -16.53 -2.73
N GLY A 138 12.69 -17.64 -3.26
CA GLY A 138 14.09 -18.06 -3.19
C GLY A 138 14.58 -18.53 -4.56
N PHE A 139 15.88 -18.39 -4.79
CA PHE A 139 16.53 -18.83 -6.02
C PHE A 139 17.71 -19.72 -5.68
N THR A 140 17.96 -20.74 -6.49
CA THR A 140 19.18 -21.54 -6.36
C THR A 140 20.41 -20.71 -6.73
N LYS A 141 21.46 -20.81 -5.92
CA LYS A 141 22.73 -20.10 -6.14
C LYS A 141 23.71 -21.01 -6.87
N LYS A 142 24.44 -20.47 -7.84
CA LYS A 142 25.58 -21.15 -8.46
C LYS A 142 26.74 -21.19 -7.46
N VAL A 143 27.34 -22.36 -7.26
CA VAL A 143 28.50 -22.52 -6.36
C VAL A 143 29.76 -21.99 -7.06
N ALA A 144 30.67 -21.37 -6.29
CA ALA A 144 31.96 -20.94 -6.81
C ALA A 144 32.74 -22.17 -7.36
N GLY A 145 33.27 -22.06 -8.58
CA GLY A 145 33.93 -23.18 -9.26
C GLY A 145 33.01 -24.14 -10.03
N GLN A 146 31.69 -23.93 -10.00
CA GLN A 146 30.77 -24.76 -10.78
C GLN A 146 30.94 -24.52 -12.29
N ILE A 147 31.37 -25.55 -13.03
CA ILE A 147 31.56 -25.50 -14.49
C ILE A 147 30.21 -25.41 -15.21
N LYS A 148 29.22 -26.20 -14.77
CA LYS A 148 27.87 -26.20 -15.36
C LYS A 148 27.22 -24.82 -15.26
N LYS A 149 26.60 -24.38 -16.37
CA LYS A 149 25.84 -23.12 -16.42
C LYS A 149 24.58 -23.16 -15.57
N THR A 150 23.97 -24.33 -15.42
CA THR A 150 22.70 -24.53 -14.73
C THR A 150 22.89 -24.92 -13.28
N SER A 151 22.03 -24.39 -12.41
CA SER A 151 21.99 -24.72 -10.98
C SER A 151 20.57 -25.12 -10.59
N TYR A 152 20.04 -26.15 -11.24
CA TYR A 152 18.68 -26.60 -10.98
C TYR A 152 18.58 -27.49 -9.75
N ALA A 153 17.55 -27.28 -8.93
CA ALA A 153 17.21 -28.17 -7.84
C ALA A 153 16.25 -29.27 -8.32
N GLN A 154 16.46 -30.50 -7.85
CA GLN A 154 15.50 -31.59 -8.07
C GLN A 154 14.18 -31.32 -7.34
N SER A 155 13.07 -31.83 -7.87
CA SER A 155 11.73 -31.65 -7.30
C SER A 155 11.62 -32.07 -5.83
N SER A 156 12.32 -33.15 -5.43
CA SER A 156 12.38 -33.60 -4.03
C SER A 156 13.00 -32.54 -3.11
N LYS A 157 14.13 -31.94 -3.53
CA LYS A 157 14.81 -30.87 -2.81
C LYS A 157 13.98 -29.58 -2.76
N ILE A 158 13.30 -29.23 -3.85
CA ILE A 158 12.38 -28.07 -3.87
C ILE A 158 11.30 -28.23 -2.81
N ARG A 159 10.67 -29.42 -2.71
CA ARG A 159 9.65 -29.69 -1.69
C ARG A 159 10.20 -29.58 -0.27
N GLN A 160 11.39 -30.14 0.00
CA GLN A 160 12.06 -30.02 1.29
C GLN A 160 12.37 -28.57 1.66
N ILE A 161 12.88 -27.77 0.71
CA ILE A 161 13.16 -26.35 0.93
C ILE A 161 11.87 -25.58 1.21
N ARG A 162 10.81 -25.81 0.45
CA ARG A 162 9.50 -25.16 0.68
C ARG A 162 8.94 -25.49 2.06
N ALA A 163 9.03 -26.74 2.50
CA ALA A 163 8.58 -27.13 3.84
C ALA A 163 9.32 -26.34 4.93
N LYS A 164 10.65 -26.21 4.82
CA LYS A 164 11.46 -25.40 5.75
C LYS A 164 11.13 -23.90 5.67
N MET A 165 10.87 -23.36 4.47
CA MET A 165 10.46 -21.96 4.32
C MET A 165 9.14 -21.71 5.06
N VAL A 166 8.15 -22.59 4.90
CA VAL A 166 6.86 -22.50 5.60
C VAL A 166 7.04 -22.60 7.11
N GLU A 167 7.85 -23.54 7.59
CA GLU A 167 8.14 -23.72 9.02
C GLU A 167 8.75 -22.46 9.65
N HIS A 168 9.77 -21.87 9.01
CA HIS A 168 10.37 -20.62 9.49
C HIS A 168 9.39 -19.45 9.48
N MET A 169 8.59 -19.32 8.41
CA MET A 169 7.58 -18.26 8.31
C MET A 169 6.49 -18.38 9.39
N GLN A 170 6.14 -19.59 9.81
CA GLN A 170 5.17 -19.80 10.90
C GLN A 170 5.77 -19.56 12.28
N LYS A 171 7.07 -19.80 12.44
CA LYS A 171 7.77 -19.65 13.72
C LYS A 171 8.09 -18.19 14.08
N GLU A 172 8.36 -17.35 13.08
CA GLU A 172 8.80 -15.96 13.29
C GLU A 172 7.66 -14.93 13.41
N VAL A 173 6.41 -15.35 13.20
CA VAL A 173 5.21 -14.47 13.13
C VAL A 173 4.31 -14.74 14.32
#